data_AF-A0A673A5M5-F1
#
_entry.id   AF-A0A673A5M5-F1
#
_cell.length_a   1.000
_cell.length_b   1.000
_cell.length_c   1.000
_cell.angle_alpha   90.00
_cell.angle_beta   90.00
_cell.angle_gamma   90.00
#
_symmetry.space_group_name_H-M   'P 1'
#
loop_
_entity.id
_entity.type
_entity.pdbx_description
1 polymer ?
#
loop_
_entity_poly.entity_id
_entity_poly.type
_entity_poly.pdbx_seq_one_letter_code
_entity_poly.pdbx_strand_id
1 'polypeptide(L)'
;MMWSLKIMEENKNKCLKKMKQDPPYNKAGGDHFVTLVYQKMCHYMVYQCYLFMNVFCDFIGVAGLYCSREWDGWLCWDDTPAGTHASQTCPDYYFDLEPTEKATKYCSEEGEWFRHPKSNGTWTNYTHCASSQETKTEVMHFFTCIFLSLFFSLCCFCFVCL
;
A
#
# COMPACT_ATOMS: atom_id res chain seq x y z
N MET A 1 -15.29 16.02 7.64
CA MET A 1 -14.43 15.35 8.64
C MET A 1 -15.07 14.14 9.31
N MET A 2 -16.26 14.26 9.92
CA MET A 2 -16.88 13.13 10.66
C MET A 2 -17.23 11.90 9.78
N TRP A 3 -17.49 12.10 8.50
CA TRP A 3 -17.80 11.02 7.54
C TRP A 3 -16.57 10.18 7.18
N SER A 4 -15.43 10.83 6.88
CA SER A 4 -14.16 10.14 6.62
C SER A 4 -13.69 9.30 7.82
N LEU A 5 -13.88 9.79 9.05
CA LEU A 5 -13.57 9.04 10.27
C LEU A 5 -14.41 7.76 10.39
N LYS A 6 -15.71 7.81 10.04
CA LYS A 6 -16.59 6.63 10.05
C LYS A 6 -16.13 5.59 9.02
N ILE A 7 -15.78 6.02 7.82
CA ILE A 7 -15.29 5.13 6.76
C ILE A 7 -13.98 4.45 7.17
N MET A 8 -13.05 5.20 7.76
CA MET A 8 -11.80 4.61 8.25
C MET A 8 -12.04 3.56 9.32
N GLU A 9 -12.93 3.81 10.28
CA GLU A 9 -13.25 2.84 11.32
C GLU A 9 -13.97 1.62 10.73
N GLU A 10 -14.85 1.80 9.75
CA GLU A 10 -15.45 0.68 9.01
C GLU A 10 -14.40 -0.15 8.25
N ASN A 11 -13.46 0.50 7.57
CA ASN A 11 -12.39 -0.16 6.81
C ASN A 11 -11.42 -0.91 7.72
N LYS A 12 -11.05 -0.30 8.86
CA LYS A 12 -10.29 -0.95 9.93
C LYS A 12 -11.01 -2.20 10.42
N ASN A 13 -12.30 -2.10 10.75
CA ASN A 13 -13.07 -3.24 11.23
C ASN A 13 -13.21 -4.36 10.18
N LYS A 14 -13.35 -4.01 8.90
CA LYS A 14 -13.30 -4.98 7.80
C LYS A 14 -11.94 -5.68 7.73
N CYS A 15 -10.84 -4.92 7.82
CA CYS A 15 -9.49 -5.49 7.81
C CYS A 15 -9.23 -6.43 9.00
N LEU A 16 -9.61 -6.00 10.21
CA LEU A 16 -9.47 -6.81 11.43
C LEU A 16 -10.30 -8.10 11.36
N LYS A 17 -11.47 -8.06 10.72
CA LYS A 17 -12.24 -9.29 10.44
C LYS A 17 -11.50 -10.19 9.46
N LYS A 18 -10.96 -9.62 8.36
CA LYS A 18 -10.17 -10.34 7.37
C LYS A 18 -8.94 -11.04 7.97
N MET A 19 -8.23 -10.34 8.88
CA MET A 19 -7.09 -10.89 9.63
C MET A 19 -7.46 -12.04 10.57
N LYS A 20 -8.71 -12.10 11.05
CA LYS A 20 -9.19 -13.16 11.96
C LYS A 20 -9.81 -14.34 11.23
N GLN A 21 -10.42 -14.10 10.08
CA GLN A 21 -11.20 -15.09 9.33
C GLN A 21 -10.34 -15.86 8.34
N ASP A 22 -9.40 -15.20 7.69
CA ASP A 22 -8.48 -15.88 6.79
C ASP A 22 -7.39 -16.55 7.64
N PRO A 23 -7.17 -17.87 7.50
CA PRO A 23 -6.18 -18.57 8.30
C PRO A 23 -4.80 -17.92 8.09
N PRO A 24 -4.05 -17.65 9.17
CA PRO A 24 -2.69 -17.14 9.01
C PRO A 24 -1.87 -18.23 8.33
N TYR A 25 -1.23 -17.87 7.22
CA TYR A 25 -0.12 -18.64 6.67
C TYR A 25 1.07 -18.53 7.64
N ASN A 26 0.96 -19.18 8.79
CA ASN A 26 2.07 -19.33 9.72
C ASN A 26 2.98 -20.43 9.16
N LYS A 27 4.19 -20.06 8.73
CA LYS A 27 5.47 -20.65 9.17
C LYS A 27 6.64 -19.99 8.42
N ALA A 28 6.92 -18.74 8.74
CA ALA A 28 8.22 -18.10 8.45
C ALA A 28 9.03 -18.01 9.74
N GLY A 29 9.30 -19.19 10.30
CA GLY A 29 10.13 -19.42 11.48
C GLY A 29 10.60 -20.86 11.46
N GLY A 30 11.00 -21.33 10.27
CA GLY A 30 11.64 -22.63 10.10
C GLY A 30 13.06 -22.52 10.64
N ASP A 31 13.32 -23.25 11.72
CA ASP A 31 14.63 -23.45 12.30
C ASP A 31 15.71 -23.66 11.22
N HIS A 32 16.73 -22.79 11.20
CA HIS A 32 17.85 -22.80 10.25
C HIS A 32 18.55 -24.17 10.16
N PHE A 33 18.50 -24.98 11.22
CA PHE A 33 19.03 -26.34 11.25
C PHE A 33 18.23 -27.31 10.35
N VAL A 34 16.92 -27.11 10.26
CA VAL A 34 16.00 -27.92 9.44
C VAL A 34 16.30 -27.69 7.96
N THR A 35 16.49 -26.44 7.53
CA THR A 35 16.79 -26.04 6.14
C THR A 35 18.02 -26.75 5.55
N LEU A 36 19.10 -26.89 6.32
CA LEU A 36 20.35 -27.48 5.84
C LEU A 36 20.28 -29.01 5.65
N VAL A 37 19.48 -29.70 6.46
CA VAL A 37 19.25 -31.15 6.32
C VAL A 37 18.40 -31.43 5.08
N TYR A 38 17.35 -30.63 4.84
CA TYR A 38 16.47 -30.77 3.67
C TYR A 38 17.15 -30.38 2.35
N GLN A 39 18.06 -29.40 2.36
CA GLN A 39 18.87 -29.04 1.18
C GLN A 39 19.72 -30.21 0.68
N LYS A 40 20.29 -31.01 1.60
CA LYS A 40 21.06 -32.23 1.22
C LYS A 40 20.16 -33.37 0.75
N MET A 41 18.94 -33.49 1.30
CA MET A 41 17.98 -34.53 0.87
C MET A 41 17.39 -34.25 -0.52
N CYS A 42 17.15 -32.98 -0.87
CA CYS A 42 16.68 -32.59 -2.20
C CYS A 42 17.73 -32.84 -3.30
N HIS A 43 19.02 -32.66 -2.97
CA HIS A 43 20.10 -32.84 -3.96
C HIS A 43 20.42 -34.33 -4.23
N TYR A 44 20.23 -35.22 -3.25
CA TYR A 44 20.47 -36.67 -3.42
C TYR A 44 19.33 -37.41 -4.16
N MET A 45 18.10 -36.87 -4.16
CA MET A 45 16.89 -37.54 -4.65
C MET A 45 16.49 -37.13 -6.09
N VAL A 46 17.43 -36.61 -6.90
CA VAL A 46 17.23 -36.20 -8.31
C VAL A 46 16.97 -37.41 -9.26
N TYR A 47 16.84 -38.64 -8.75
CA TYR A 47 16.81 -39.86 -9.58
C TYR A 47 15.51 -40.66 -9.68
N GLN A 48 14.37 -40.26 -9.08
CA GLN A 48 13.10 -40.96 -9.31
C GLN A 48 11.86 -40.04 -9.17
N CYS A 49 11.07 -39.99 -10.25
CA CYS A 49 9.67 -39.53 -10.38
C CYS A 49 9.32 -38.07 -9.99
N TYR A 50 9.19 -37.23 -11.03
CA TYR A 50 8.82 -35.81 -11.02
C TYR A 50 7.45 -35.47 -10.39
N LEU A 51 6.52 -36.43 -10.31
CA LEU A 51 5.11 -36.14 -9.96
C LEU A 51 4.84 -36.08 -8.44
N PHE A 52 5.60 -36.81 -7.63
CA PHE A 52 5.40 -36.85 -6.17
C PHE A 52 6.07 -35.66 -5.45
N MET A 53 7.05 -35.03 -6.10
CA MET A 53 7.88 -33.96 -5.52
C MET A 53 7.20 -32.58 -5.49
N ASN A 54 6.28 -32.26 -6.41
CA ASN A 54 5.54 -31.00 -6.36
C ASN A 54 4.58 -30.95 -5.16
N VAL A 55 3.93 -32.07 -4.86
CA VAL A 55 2.98 -32.18 -3.75
C VAL A 55 3.71 -32.07 -2.39
N PHE A 56 4.91 -32.61 -2.28
CA PHE A 56 5.66 -32.63 -1.02
C PHE A 56 6.46 -31.35 -0.76
N CYS A 57 6.91 -30.62 -1.79
CA CYS A 57 7.52 -29.29 -1.63
C CYS A 57 6.49 -28.23 -1.20
N ASP A 58 5.25 -28.34 -1.71
CA ASP A 58 4.08 -27.58 -1.22
C ASP A 58 3.70 -27.98 0.22
N PHE A 59 3.83 -29.27 0.58
CA PHE A 59 3.43 -29.77 1.89
C PHE A 59 4.47 -29.56 3.01
N ILE A 60 5.77 -29.54 2.70
CA ILE A 60 6.86 -29.31 3.67
C ILE A 60 7.22 -27.83 3.83
N GLY A 61 6.66 -26.93 3.01
CA GLY A 61 6.87 -25.50 3.20
C GLY A 61 8.26 -25.05 2.79
N VAL A 62 8.64 -25.34 1.55
CA VAL A 62 9.45 -24.35 0.80
C VAL A 62 8.48 -23.32 0.21
N ALA A 63 7.57 -22.80 1.04
CA ALA A 63 6.89 -21.58 0.69
C ALA A 63 7.86 -20.45 1.02
N GLY A 64 7.95 -19.46 0.14
CA GLY A 64 8.74 -18.27 0.39
C GLY A 64 8.38 -17.64 1.74
N LEU A 65 9.28 -16.83 2.29
CA LEU A 65 8.94 -15.95 3.41
C LEU A 65 7.86 -14.97 2.92
N TYR A 66 6.93 -14.57 3.79
CA TYR A 66 5.88 -13.59 3.47
C TYR A 66 5.72 -12.62 4.61
N CYS A 67 5.41 -11.37 4.27
CA CYS A 67 4.95 -10.39 5.25
C CYS A 67 3.47 -10.61 5.53
N SER A 68 3.13 -10.64 6.82
CA SER A 68 1.77 -10.90 7.28
C SER A 68 0.84 -9.73 6.98
N ARG A 69 -0.42 -10.03 6.68
CA ARG A 69 -1.47 -9.02 6.53
C ARG A 69 -1.56 -8.09 7.74
N GLU A 70 -1.65 -6.78 7.50
CA GLU A 70 -1.79 -5.80 8.57
C GLU A 70 -2.60 -4.55 8.18
N TRP A 71 -3.13 -3.88 9.20
CA TRP A 71 -3.74 -2.56 9.07
C TRP A 71 -2.71 -1.49 9.44
N ASP A 72 -2.33 -0.64 8.48
CA ASP A 72 -1.31 0.40 8.69
C ASP A 72 -1.88 1.74 9.17
N GLY A 73 -3.20 1.79 9.42
CA GLY A 73 -3.94 2.99 9.79
C GLY A 73 -4.81 3.55 8.67
N TRP A 74 -4.49 3.24 7.42
CA TRP A 74 -5.15 3.81 6.22
C TRP A 74 -5.62 2.72 5.26
N LEU A 75 -4.78 1.71 5.03
CA LEU A 75 -5.02 0.60 4.12
C LEU A 75 -4.85 -0.75 4.83
N CYS A 76 -5.57 -1.75 4.31
CA CYS A 76 -5.41 -3.14 4.73
C CYS A 76 -4.45 -3.83 3.75
N TRP A 77 -3.27 -4.22 4.20
CA TRP A 77 -2.23 -4.82 3.36
C TRP A 77 -2.34 -6.33 3.38
N ASP A 78 -2.44 -6.96 2.21
CA ASP A 78 -2.48 -8.42 2.10
C ASP A 78 -1.11 -9.08 2.24
N ASP A 79 -1.12 -10.39 2.44
CA ASP A 79 0.09 -11.20 2.58
C ASP A 79 0.94 -11.07 1.31
N THR A 80 2.21 -10.73 1.49
CA THR A 80 3.09 -10.33 0.38
C THR A 80 4.38 -11.13 0.42
N PRO A 81 4.81 -11.73 -0.71
CA PRO A 81 6.06 -12.48 -0.74
C PRO A 81 7.27 -11.63 -0.33
N ALA A 82 8.21 -12.23 0.38
CA ALA A 82 9.47 -11.62 0.75
C ALA A 82 10.27 -11.16 -0.47
N GLY A 83 10.93 -10.01 -0.35
CA GLY A 83 11.66 -9.36 -1.44
C GLY A 83 10.77 -8.69 -2.49
N THR A 84 9.47 -8.59 -2.26
CA THR A 84 8.52 -7.96 -3.21
C THR A 84 7.82 -6.73 -2.63
N HIS A 85 7.20 -5.94 -3.51
CA HIS A 85 6.43 -4.77 -3.14
C HIS A 85 4.94 -5.05 -3.29
N ALA A 86 4.17 -4.77 -2.24
CA ALA A 86 2.73 -4.66 -2.31
C ALA A 86 2.35 -3.28 -2.84
N SER A 87 1.33 -3.20 -3.69
CA SER A 87 0.81 -1.94 -4.20
C SER A 87 -0.71 -1.95 -4.19
N GLN A 88 -1.31 -0.85 -3.70
CA GLN A 88 -2.75 -0.63 -3.67
C GLN A 88 -3.05 0.82 -4.03
N THR A 89 -4.24 1.05 -4.57
CA THR A 89 -4.73 2.39 -4.89
C THR A 89 -4.85 3.23 -3.62
N CYS A 90 -4.56 4.53 -3.71
CA CYS A 90 -4.74 5.46 -2.60
C CYS A 90 -6.21 5.49 -2.14
N PRO A 91 -6.47 5.67 -0.84
CA PRO A 91 -7.83 5.71 -0.34
C PRO A 91 -8.60 6.93 -0.85
N ASP A 92 -9.87 6.73 -1.20
CA ASP A 92 -10.75 7.74 -1.82
C ASP A 92 -11.63 8.51 -0.81
N TYR A 93 -11.53 8.19 0.48
CA TYR A 93 -12.36 8.76 1.53
C TYR A 93 -11.86 10.10 2.09
N TYR A 94 -10.73 10.60 1.59
CA TYR A 94 -10.19 11.93 1.83
C TYR A 94 -10.17 12.74 0.53
N PHE A 95 -10.63 13.99 0.59
CA PHE A 95 -10.70 14.87 -0.58
C PHE A 95 -9.33 15.37 -1.09
N ASP A 96 -8.32 15.30 -0.23
CA ASP A 96 -6.94 15.75 -0.52
C ASP A 96 -6.04 14.63 -1.09
N LEU A 97 -6.57 13.40 -1.21
CA LEU A 97 -5.83 12.28 -1.78
C LEU A 97 -6.20 12.09 -3.25
N GLU A 98 -5.21 11.73 -4.05
CA GLU A 98 -5.40 11.42 -5.47
C GLU A 98 -5.67 9.91 -5.62
N PRO A 99 -6.93 9.46 -5.83
CA PRO A 99 -7.27 8.05 -5.87
C PRO A 99 -6.83 7.37 -7.18
N THR A 100 -6.25 8.10 -8.13
CA THR A 100 -5.65 7.52 -9.33
C THR A 100 -4.22 7.00 -9.08
N GLU A 101 -3.60 7.47 -8.00
CA GLU A 101 -2.24 7.11 -7.61
C GLU A 101 -2.22 5.86 -6.72
N LYS A 102 -1.02 5.32 -6.48
CA LYS A 102 -0.83 4.08 -5.71
C LYS A 102 0.11 4.26 -4.53
N ALA A 103 -0.29 3.71 -3.39
CA ALA A 103 0.59 3.49 -2.25
C ALA A 103 1.38 2.19 -2.45
N THR A 104 2.62 2.14 -1.98
CA THR A 104 3.46 0.94 -2.06
C THR A 104 4.10 0.60 -0.72
N LYS A 105 4.32 -0.69 -0.48
CA LYS A 105 4.90 -1.21 0.75
C LYS A 105 5.86 -2.34 0.47
N TYR A 106 7.06 -2.28 1.04
CA TYR A 106 8.09 -3.27 0.78
C TYR A 106 8.09 -4.37 1.84
N CYS A 107 8.07 -5.62 1.39
CA CYS A 107 8.28 -6.80 2.21
C CYS A 107 9.75 -7.24 2.09
N SER A 108 10.46 -7.30 3.22
CA SER A 108 11.88 -7.64 3.23
C SER A 108 12.12 -9.10 2.87
N GLU A 109 13.37 -9.46 2.55
CA GLU A 109 13.73 -10.84 2.25
C GLU A 109 13.55 -11.77 3.46
N GLU A 110 13.57 -11.20 4.66
CA GLU A 110 13.34 -11.90 5.93
C GLU A 110 11.84 -12.15 6.23
N GLY A 111 10.93 -11.65 5.39
CA GLY A 111 9.48 -11.76 5.61
C GLY A 111 8.92 -10.74 6.60
N GLU A 112 9.63 -9.64 6.83
CA GLU A 112 9.20 -8.55 7.70
C GLU A 112 8.87 -7.31 6.88
N TRP A 113 7.84 -6.56 7.28
CA TRP A 113 7.54 -5.30 6.62
C TRP A 113 8.66 -4.29 6.87
N PHE A 114 9.00 -3.52 5.84
CA PHE A 114 10.03 -2.50 5.96
C PHE A 114 9.72 -1.51 7.09
N ARG A 115 10.72 -1.27 7.94
CA ARG A 115 10.63 -0.34 9.08
C ARG A 115 11.40 0.92 8.77
N HIS A 116 10.81 2.07 9.07
CA HIS A 116 11.47 3.35 8.85
C HIS A 116 12.62 3.53 9.87
N PRO A 117 13.84 3.90 9.43
CA PRO A 117 15.04 3.87 10.27
C PRO A 117 14.99 4.83 11.47
N LYS A 118 14.18 5.91 11.41
CA LYS A 118 14.08 6.89 12.50
C LYS A 118 12.99 6.57 13.51
N SER A 119 11.88 5.98 13.08
CA SER A 119 10.70 5.73 13.94
C SER A 119 10.56 4.28 14.35
N ASN A 120 11.29 3.36 13.69
CA ASN A 120 11.22 1.90 13.87
C ASN A 120 9.82 1.29 13.66
N GLY A 121 8.86 2.10 13.22
CA GLY A 121 7.53 1.67 12.83
C GLY A 121 7.54 1.17 11.39
N THR A 122 6.60 0.27 11.07
CA THR A 122 6.35 -0.17 9.71
C THR A 122 6.05 1.03 8.81
N TRP A 123 6.60 1.03 7.61
CA TRP A 123 6.52 2.16 6.69
C TRP A 123 5.82 1.79 5.39
N THR A 124 5.01 2.72 4.91
CA THR A 124 4.31 2.66 3.64
C THR A 124 4.62 3.92 2.85
N ASN A 125 4.94 3.77 1.56
CA ASN A 125 5.18 4.89 0.66
C ASN A 125 3.85 5.47 0.15
N TYR A 126 3.44 6.60 0.72
CA TYR A 126 2.28 7.39 0.30
C TYR A 126 2.65 8.64 -0.53
N THR A 127 3.89 8.76 -1.01
CA THR A 127 4.38 9.96 -1.70
C THR A 127 3.52 10.36 -2.90
N HIS A 128 2.99 9.37 -3.62
CA HIS A 128 2.13 9.60 -4.78
C HIS A 128 0.68 9.90 -4.41
N CYS A 129 0.24 9.58 -3.19
CA CYS A 129 -1.15 9.78 -2.79
C CYS A 129 -1.50 11.23 -2.42
N ALA A 130 -0.50 12.07 -2.13
CA ALA A 130 -0.73 13.48 -1.83
C ALA A 130 -1.19 14.20 -3.10
N SER A 131 -2.42 14.73 -3.11
CA SER A 131 -2.87 15.49 -4.28
C SER A 131 -2.08 16.79 -4.40
N SER A 132 -1.74 17.15 -5.64
CA SER A 132 -1.09 18.44 -5.97
C SER A 132 -2.01 19.66 -5.79
N GLN A 133 -3.18 19.52 -5.15
CA GLN A 133 -4.22 20.55 -5.08
C GLN A 133 -3.77 21.82 -4.36
N GLU A 134 -2.79 21.77 -3.45
CA GLU A 134 -2.22 22.99 -2.84
C GLU A 134 -1.70 23.99 -3.88
N THR A 135 -1.35 23.54 -5.10
CA THR A 135 -0.80 24.39 -6.15
C THR A 135 -1.76 24.73 -7.29
N LYS A 136 -3.00 24.24 -7.28
CA LYS A 136 -3.94 24.47 -8.40
C LYS A 136 -5.12 25.36 -8.03
N THR A 137 -5.58 25.29 -6.78
CA THR A 137 -6.76 26.05 -6.32
C THR A 137 -6.43 27.54 -6.15
N GLU A 138 -5.29 27.87 -5.52
CA GLU A 138 -4.83 29.26 -5.34
C GLU A 138 -4.59 29.98 -6.68
N VAL A 139 -4.02 29.27 -7.65
CA VAL A 139 -3.68 29.84 -8.96
C VAL A 139 -4.96 30.09 -9.77
N MET A 140 -5.97 29.21 -9.66
CA MET A 140 -7.26 29.39 -10.32
C MET A 140 -8.07 30.55 -9.70
N HIS A 141 -8.04 30.73 -8.37
CA HIS A 141 -8.65 31.88 -7.71
C HIS A 141 -7.95 33.21 -8.06
N PHE A 142 -6.63 33.20 -8.22
CA PHE A 142 -5.89 34.38 -8.65
C PHE A 142 -6.25 34.82 -10.08
N PHE A 143 -6.34 33.87 -11.02
CA PHE A 143 -6.71 34.17 -12.40
C PHE A 143 -8.16 34.69 -12.52
N THR A 144 -9.12 34.08 -11.81
CA THR A 144 -10.53 34.52 -11.84
C THR A 144 -10.72 35.94 -11.30
N CYS A 145 -10.01 36.34 -10.23
CA CYS A 145 -10.03 37.70 -9.71
C CYS A 145 -9.45 38.73 -10.72
N ILE A 146 -8.38 38.38 -11.43
CA ILE A 146 -7.80 39.24 -12.47
C ILE A 146 -8.79 39.44 -13.62
N PHE A 147 -9.45 38.38 -14.09
CA PHE A 147 -10.44 38.50 -15.17
C PHE A 147 -11.65 39.35 -14.76
N LEU A 148 -12.17 39.19 -13.53
CA LEU A 148 -13.31 39.99 -13.04
C LEU A 148 -12.95 41.47 -12.86
N SER A 149 -11.76 41.77 -12.35
CA SER A 149 -11.30 43.15 -12.17
C SER A 149 -11.05 43.87 -13.51
N LEU A 150 -10.49 43.19 -14.50
CA LEU A 150 -10.32 43.73 -15.86
C LEU A 150 -11.67 43.97 -16.54
N PHE A 151 -12.64 43.08 -16.35
CA PHE A 151 -13.98 43.22 -16.91
C PHE A 151 -14.74 44.42 -16.31
N PHE A 152 -14.69 44.59 -14.97
CA PHE A 152 -15.29 45.74 -14.30
C PHE A 152 -14.64 47.07 -14.70
N SER A 153 -13.31 47.09 -14.86
CA SER A 153 -12.57 48.26 -15.32
C SER A 153 -12.99 48.66 -16.74
N LEU A 154 -13.02 47.71 -17.68
CA LEU A 154 -13.48 47.96 -19.05
C LEU A 154 -14.91 48.52 -19.09
N CYS A 155 -15.83 47.96 -18.29
CA CYS A 155 -17.20 48.45 -18.19
C CYS A 155 -17.27 49.88 -17.64
N CYS A 156 -16.48 50.23 -16.61
CA CYS A 156 -16.40 51.59 -16.10
C CYS A 156 -15.84 52.57 -17.15
N PHE A 157 -14.79 52.21 -17.87
CA PHE A 157 -14.24 53.06 -18.93
C PHE A 157 -15.24 53.28 -20.07
N CYS A 158 -16.04 52.27 -20.44
CA CYS A 158 -17.10 52.42 -21.43
C CYS A 158 -18.26 53.31 -20.94
N PHE A 159 -18.61 53.26 -19.65
CA PHE A 159 -19.69 54.07 -19.06
C PHE A 159 -19.30 55.53 -18.81
N VAL A 160 -18.02 55.82 -18.55
CA VAL A 160 -17.51 57.19 -18.35
C VAL A 160 -17.26 57.91 -19.67
N CYS A 161 -17.11 57.18 -20.77
CA CYS A 161 -16.85 57.72 -22.11
C CYS A 161 -18.10 57.79 -23.03
N LEU A 162 -19.32 57.61 -22.49
CA LEU A 162 -20.60 57.73 -23.21
C LEU A 162 -21.45 58.86 -22.61
#